data_AF-A0A1C6JVX4-F1
#
_entry.id   AF-A0A1C6JVX4-F1
#
_cell.length_a   1.000
_cell.length_b   1.000
_cell.length_c   1.000
_cell.angle_alpha   90.00
_cell.angle_beta   90.00
_cell.angle_gamma   90.00
#
_symmetry.space_group_name_H-M   'P 1'
#
loop_
_entity.id
_entity.type
_entity.pdbx_description
1 polymer ?
#
loop_
_entity_poly.entity_id
_entity_poly.type
_entity_poly.pdbx_seq_one_letter_code
_entity_poly.pdbx_strand_id
1 'polypeptide(L)'
;MAARARLLLRQFRNMGWKYFVPWVLLFGLIPLLTWRYIQSSGLTPDVYDYMRPGVYNDFERYIPMALVWYLVLLFYEFVDNPACELLYAYDGVKKTRLIDLLAVHLHIVLMAALLLFGYQFILPGLWQEFGRLCIILLVYSCTMYGLMYLAKSTLFAAMAVVIYHLLGAFMWSDGALFDLFSEMRIDGTQPPPTNYTPFLLWAAILLGLGVFLNRRYVK
;
A
#
# COMPACT_ATOMS: atom_id res chain seq x y z
N MET A 1 5.55 21.71 -14.08
CA MET A 1 5.44 20.25 -13.81
C MET A 1 6.77 19.50 -14.01
N ALA A 2 7.53 19.77 -15.08
CA ALA A 2 8.81 19.08 -15.35
C ALA A 2 9.84 19.11 -14.20
N ALA A 3 9.97 20.21 -13.46
CA ALA A 3 10.89 20.30 -12.32
C ALA A 3 10.52 19.34 -11.16
N ARG A 4 9.22 19.13 -10.91
CA ARG A 4 8.74 18.21 -9.85
C ARG A 4 8.98 16.75 -10.19
N ALA A 5 8.71 16.38 -11.43
CA ALA A 5 9.02 15.03 -11.91
C ALA A 5 10.52 14.74 -11.76
N ARG A 6 11.39 15.72 -12.09
CA ARG A 6 12.85 15.59 -11.90
C ARG A 6 13.25 15.45 -10.43
N LEU A 7 12.61 16.19 -9.52
CA LEU A 7 12.85 16.07 -8.08
C LEU A 7 12.42 14.72 -7.56
N LEU A 8 11.20 14.27 -7.87
CA LEU A 8 10.71 12.94 -7.51
C LEU A 8 11.60 11.83 -8.03
N LEU A 9 12.00 11.90 -9.31
CA LEU A 9 12.98 10.97 -9.90
C LEU A 9 14.30 10.96 -9.13
N ARG A 10 14.77 12.13 -8.71
CA ARG A 10 15.99 12.25 -7.90
C ARG A 10 15.80 11.63 -6.52
N GLN A 11 14.63 11.78 -5.90
CA GLN A 11 14.33 11.15 -4.60
C GLN A 11 14.29 9.64 -4.71
N PHE A 12 13.58 9.09 -5.71
CA PHE A 12 13.61 7.66 -5.98
C PHE A 12 15.04 7.16 -6.27
N ARG A 13 15.85 7.93 -7.00
CA ARG A 13 17.26 7.59 -7.24
C ARG A 13 18.10 7.63 -5.95
N ASN A 14 17.85 8.60 -5.07
CA ASN A 14 18.57 8.76 -3.81
C ASN A 14 18.24 7.66 -2.79
N MET A 15 17.10 6.98 -2.91
CA MET A 15 16.80 5.78 -2.11
C MET A 15 17.83 4.65 -2.35
N GLY A 16 18.55 4.69 -3.48
CA GLY A 16 19.64 3.74 -3.78
C GLY A 16 19.14 2.30 -3.78
N TRP A 17 19.87 1.40 -3.12
CA TRP A 17 19.51 -0.01 -3.04
C TRP A 17 18.20 -0.26 -2.27
N LYS A 18 17.83 0.63 -1.33
CA LYS A 18 16.61 0.51 -0.51
C LYS A 18 15.33 0.62 -1.33
N TYR A 19 15.41 1.24 -2.52
CA TYR A 19 14.33 1.29 -3.50
C TYR A 19 13.91 -0.10 -3.97
N PHE A 20 14.87 -1.02 -4.14
CA PHE A 20 14.61 -2.34 -4.70
C PHE A 20 14.12 -3.35 -3.65
N VAL A 21 14.16 -3.03 -2.36
CA VAL A 21 13.75 -3.96 -1.30
C VAL A 21 12.29 -4.41 -1.47
N PRO A 22 11.30 -3.51 -1.66
CA PRO A 22 9.93 -3.95 -1.92
C PRO A 22 9.77 -4.76 -3.21
N TRP A 23 10.57 -4.49 -4.24
CA TRP A 23 10.55 -5.29 -5.46
C TRP A 23 11.00 -6.73 -5.20
N VAL A 24 12.14 -6.90 -4.54
CA VAL A 24 12.67 -8.24 -4.21
C VAL A 24 11.71 -8.99 -3.29
N LEU A 25 11.11 -8.30 -2.32
CA LEU A 25 10.09 -8.88 -1.45
C LEU A 25 8.87 -9.31 -2.27
N LEU A 26 8.25 -8.43 -3.05
CA LEU A 26 7.02 -8.78 -3.75
C LEU A 26 7.23 -9.81 -4.87
N PHE A 27 8.24 -9.62 -5.73
CA PHE A 27 8.48 -10.48 -6.88
C PHE A 27 9.33 -11.72 -6.56
N GLY A 28 9.92 -11.80 -5.36
CA GLY A 28 10.60 -12.99 -4.87
C GLY A 28 9.75 -13.80 -3.90
N LEU A 29 9.23 -13.14 -2.85
CA LEU A 29 8.51 -13.81 -1.77
C LEU A 29 7.15 -14.36 -2.21
N ILE A 30 6.34 -13.57 -2.93
CA ILE A 30 4.99 -14.01 -3.32
C ILE A 30 5.07 -15.23 -4.27
N PRO A 31 5.95 -15.26 -5.29
CA PRO A 31 6.18 -16.47 -6.08
C PRO A 31 6.67 -17.66 -5.26
N LEU A 32 7.57 -17.45 -4.29
CA LEU A 32 8.05 -18.51 -3.42
C LEU A 32 6.92 -19.10 -2.55
N LEU A 33 6.04 -18.26 -1.99
CA LEU A 33 4.87 -18.70 -1.23
C LEU A 33 3.85 -19.42 -2.11
N THR A 34 3.62 -18.90 -3.32
CA THR A 34 2.79 -19.55 -4.34
C THR A 34 3.31 -20.94 -4.68
N TRP A 35 4.62 -21.06 -4.89
CA TRP A 35 5.26 -22.34 -5.17
C TRP A 35 5.05 -23.34 -4.03
N ARG A 36 5.14 -22.89 -2.78
CA ARG A 36 4.84 -23.72 -1.61
C ARG A 36 3.38 -24.22 -1.63
N TYR A 37 2.41 -23.37 -2.00
CA TYR A 37 1.02 -23.80 -2.12
C TYR A 37 0.84 -24.90 -3.18
N ILE A 38 1.52 -24.79 -4.32
CA ILE A 38 1.50 -25.83 -5.37
C ILE A 38 2.03 -27.16 -4.82
N GLN A 39 3.15 -27.11 -4.09
CA GLN A 39 3.76 -28.31 -3.52
C GLN A 39 2.88 -28.97 -2.45
N SER A 40 2.18 -28.19 -1.64
CA SER A 40 1.34 -28.72 -0.55
C SER A 40 -0.01 -29.27 -1.03
N SER A 41 -0.59 -28.68 -2.08
CA SER A 41 -1.96 -29.01 -2.53
C SER A 41 -2.01 -30.12 -3.60
N GLY A 42 -0.87 -30.49 -4.19
CA GLY A 42 -0.81 -31.41 -5.33
C GLY A 42 -1.25 -30.74 -6.65
N LEU A 43 -1.32 -31.51 -7.74
CA LEU A 43 -1.83 -31.05 -9.05
C LEU A 43 -3.17 -31.73 -9.36
N THR A 44 -4.22 -31.39 -8.62
CA THR A 44 -5.61 -31.77 -8.98
C THR A 44 -6.31 -30.60 -9.68
N PRO A 45 -7.36 -30.86 -10.49
CA PRO A 45 -8.07 -29.80 -11.24
C PRO A 45 -8.61 -28.66 -10.37
N ASP A 46 -8.98 -28.96 -9.13
CA ASP A 46 -9.58 -28.01 -8.19
C ASP A 46 -8.54 -27.18 -7.41
N VAL A 47 -7.24 -27.49 -7.56
CA VAL A 47 -6.14 -26.83 -6.82
C VAL A 47 -6.13 -25.32 -7.02
N TYR A 48 -6.54 -24.84 -8.19
CA TYR A 48 -6.58 -23.41 -8.49
C TYR A 48 -7.59 -22.66 -7.62
N ASP A 49 -8.72 -23.28 -7.28
CA ASP A 49 -9.74 -22.66 -6.42
C ASP A 49 -9.33 -22.68 -4.94
N TYR A 50 -8.56 -23.69 -4.52
CA TYR A 50 -7.95 -23.73 -3.19
C TYR A 50 -6.76 -22.78 -3.03
N MET A 51 -5.96 -22.59 -4.08
CA MET A 51 -4.76 -21.75 -4.03
C MET A 51 -5.08 -20.25 -4.12
N ARG A 52 -6.09 -19.87 -4.91
CA ARG A 52 -6.39 -18.47 -5.20
C ARG A 52 -6.61 -17.62 -3.94
N PRO A 53 -7.37 -18.05 -2.92
CA PRO A 53 -7.55 -17.28 -1.69
C PRO A 53 -6.23 -17.07 -0.94
N GLY A 54 -5.39 -18.12 -0.84
CA GLY A 54 -4.11 -18.06 -0.14
C GLY A 54 -3.13 -17.12 -0.83
N VAL A 55 -3.01 -17.24 -2.15
CA VAL A 55 -2.15 -16.35 -2.95
C VAL A 55 -2.64 -14.92 -2.81
N TYR A 56 -3.93 -14.65 -2.95
CA TYR A 56 -4.42 -13.28 -2.83
C TYR A 56 -4.23 -12.67 -1.44
N ASN A 57 -4.35 -13.47 -0.37
CA ASN A 57 -4.03 -13.05 0.98
C ASN A 57 -2.55 -12.58 1.08
N ASP A 58 -1.63 -13.26 0.41
CA ASP A 58 -0.24 -12.78 0.32
C ASP A 58 -0.14 -11.41 -0.40
N PHE A 59 -0.92 -11.18 -1.46
CA PHE A 59 -0.98 -9.85 -2.10
C PHE A 59 -1.48 -8.78 -1.13
N GLU A 60 -2.56 -9.05 -0.41
CA GLU A 60 -3.11 -8.14 0.59
C GLU A 60 -2.16 -7.89 1.76
N ARG A 61 -1.33 -8.88 2.11
CA ARG A 61 -0.36 -8.77 3.20
C ARG A 61 0.87 -7.97 2.82
N TYR A 62 1.51 -8.29 1.70
CA TYR A 62 2.83 -7.75 1.40
C TYR A 62 2.80 -6.44 0.59
N ILE A 63 1.79 -6.23 -0.26
CA ILE A 63 1.76 -5.02 -1.12
C ILE A 63 1.50 -3.73 -0.31
N PRO A 64 0.57 -3.70 0.66
CA PRO A 64 0.42 -2.53 1.52
C PRO A 64 1.65 -2.23 2.36
N MET A 65 2.42 -3.25 2.75
CA MET A 65 3.71 -3.07 3.44
C MET A 65 4.76 -2.41 2.54
N ALA A 66 4.82 -2.81 1.26
CA ALA A 66 5.67 -2.15 0.27
C ALA A 66 5.30 -0.67 0.09
N LEU A 67 4.02 -0.33 0.12
CA LEU A 67 3.55 1.05 0.09
C LEU A 67 4.05 1.85 1.30
N VAL A 68 3.87 1.33 2.51
CA VAL A 68 4.35 1.99 3.73
C VAL A 68 5.86 2.21 3.67
N TRP A 69 6.63 1.24 3.17
CA TRP A 69 8.08 1.37 2.99
C TRP A 69 8.47 2.58 2.13
N TYR A 70 7.88 2.73 0.94
CA TYR A 70 8.18 3.87 0.07
C TYR A 70 7.73 5.19 0.68
N LEU A 71 6.57 5.22 1.35
CA LEU A 71 6.08 6.43 2.00
C LEU A 71 7.02 6.87 3.13
N VAL A 72 7.52 5.94 3.96
CA VAL A 72 8.52 6.26 4.99
C VAL A 72 9.78 6.83 4.35
N LEU A 73 10.38 6.13 3.38
CA LEU A 73 11.62 6.58 2.76
C LEU A 73 11.48 7.94 2.07
N LEU A 74 10.34 8.20 1.42
CA LEU A 74 10.12 9.46 0.73
C LEU A 74 9.83 10.62 1.69
N PHE A 75 9.02 10.38 2.73
CA PHE A 75 8.56 11.44 3.63
C PHE A 75 9.45 11.68 4.85
N TYR A 76 10.37 10.75 5.16
CA TYR A 76 11.28 10.87 6.31
C TYR A 76 12.05 12.19 6.29
N GLU A 77 12.65 12.54 5.15
CA GLU A 77 13.39 13.81 4.99
C GLU A 77 12.49 15.05 5.12
N PHE A 78 11.21 14.93 4.82
CA PHE A 78 10.28 16.07 4.83
C PHE A 78 9.61 16.32 6.17
N VAL A 79 9.26 15.25 6.89
CA VAL A 79 8.48 15.34 8.14
C VAL A 79 9.38 15.27 9.35
N ASP A 80 10.35 14.35 9.35
CA ASP A 80 11.19 14.07 10.52
C ASP A 80 12.46 14.93 10.54
N ASN A 81 12.89 15.46 9.38
CA ASN A 81 14.10 16.27 9.26
C ASN A 81 13.82 17.69 8.72
N PRO A 82 13.10 18.54 9.48
CA PRO A 82 12.67 19.87 9.05
C PRO A 82 13.84 20.84 8.77
N ALA A 83 15.07 20.52 9.18
CA ALA A 83 16.26 21.33 9.01
C ALA A 83 16.79 21.41 7.55
N CYS A 84 16.18 20.68 6.61
CA CYS A 84 16.38 20.92 5.18
C CYS A 84 15.61 22.17 4.70
N GLU A 85 15.80 23.31 5.39
CA GLU A 85 15.28 24.62 5.01
C GLU A 85 15.62 24.96 3.55
N LEU A 86 16.75 24.46 3.05
CA LEU A 86 17.16 24.62 1.66
C LEU A 86 16.14 24.02 0.67
N LEU A 87 15.51 22.88 1.00
CA LEU A 87 14.46 22.27 0.17
C LEU A 87 13.18 23.11 0.18
N TYR A 88 12.85 23.75 1.30
CA TYR A 88 11.71 24.68 1.37
C TYR A 88 12.01 26.03 0.68
N ALA A 89 13.25 26.50 0.74
CA ALA A 89 13.72 27.73 0.12
C ALA A 89 13.85 27.60 -1.40
N TYR A 90 14.39 26.48 -1.92
CA TYR A 90 14.53 26.23 -3.35
C TYR A 90 13.21 25.83 -4.03
N ASP A 91 12.35 25.09 -3.33
CA ASP A 91 11.06 24.67 -3.90
C ASP A 91 10.03 25.82 -3.85
N GLY A 92 10.36 26.95 -3.19
CA GLY A 92 9.82 28.31 -3.37
C GLY A 92 8.31 28.47 -3.20
N VAL A 93 7.57 27.38 -2.96
CA VAL A 93 6.13 27.37 -2.98
C VAL A 93 5.59 26.43 -1.92
N LYS A 94 4.74 27.02 -1.09
CA LYS A 94 3.81 26.45 -0.09
C LYS A 94 2.88 25.40 -0.70
N LYS A 95 3.42 24.35 -1.33
CA LYS A 95 2.66 23.40 -2.13
C LYS A 95 2.58 22.08 -1.40
N THR A 96 1.36 21.56 -1.35
CA THR A 96 1.04 20.26 -0.77
C THR A 96 1.89 19.16 -1.41
N ARG A 97 2.42 18.26 -0.56
CA ARG A 97 3.16 17.05 -0.97
C ARG A 97 2.23 15.92 -1.45
N LEU A 98 1.00 16.29 -1.83
CA LEU A 98 -0.01 15.38 -2.33
C LEU A 98 0.42 14.73 -3.65
N ILE A 99 1.13 15.46 -4.51
CA ILE A 99 1.66 14.92 -5.77
C ILE A 99 2.66 13.79 -5.49
N ASP A 100 3.48 13.96 -4.46
CA ASP A 100 4.51 13.00 -4.08
C ASP A 100 3.87 11.72 -3.50
N LEU A 101 2.82 11.87 -2.68
CA LEU A 101 1.96 10.77 -2.23
C LEU A 101 1.32 10.03 -3.41
N LEU A 102 0.72 10.75 -4.35
CA LEU A 102 0.07 10.17 -5.53
C LEU A 102 1.08 9.43 -6.41
N ALA A 103 2.30 9.94 -6.55
CA ALA A 103 3.36 9.28 -7.31
C ALA A 103 3.75 7.93 -6.68
N VAL A 104 3.91 7.86 -5.36
CA VAL A 104 4.18 6.60 -4.65
C VAL A 104 2.99 5.64 -4.75
N HIS A 105 1.77 6.16 -4.56
CA HIS A 105 0.55 5.36 -4.68
C HIS A 105 0.44 4.73 -6.07
N LEU A 106 0.56 5.53 -7.14
CA LEU A 106 0.54 5.05 -8.52
C LEU A 106 1.68 4.07 -8.79
N HIS A 107 2.88 4.32 -8.26
CA HIS A 107 4.01 3.41 -8.42
C HIS A 107 3.69 2.01 -7.86
N ILE A 108 3.14 1.94 -6.65
CA ILE A 108 2.73 0.66 -6.04
C ILE A 108 1.55 0.02 -6.76
N VAL A 109 0.55 0.81 -7.15
CA VAL A 109 -0.60 0.29 -7.93
C VAL A 109 -0.12 -0.34 -9.24
N LEU A 110 0.85 0.27 -9.92
CA LEU A 110 1.46 -0.30 -11.12
C LEU A 110 2.26 -1.58 -10.84
N MET A 111 3.03 -1.62 -9.75
CA MET A 111 3.73 -2.85 -9.33
C MET A 111 2.75 -3.98 -9.03
N ALA A 112 1.68 -3.68 -8.29
CA ALA A 112 0.61 -4.62 -7.97
C ALA A 112 -0.09 -5.13 -9.23
N ALA A 113 -0.45 -4.22 -10.14
CA ALA A 113 -1.06 -4.56 -11.43
C ALA A 113 -0.16 -5.48 -12.25
N LEU A 114 1.14 -5.19 -12.34
CA LEU A 114 2.10 -6.04 -13.06
C LEU A 114 2.16 -7.45 -12.46
N LEU A 115 2.22 -7.55 -11.13
CA LEU A 115 2.28 -8.83 -10.45
C LEU A 115 0.97 -9.63 -10.64
N LEU A 116 -0.20 -9.01 -10.41
CA LEU A 116 -1.50 -9.64 -10.62
C LEU A 116 -1.72 -10.06 -12.08
N PHE A 117 -1.27 -9.25 -13.04
CA PHE A 117 -1.36 -9.58 -14.46
C PHE A 117 -0.52 -10.82 -14.79
N GLY A 118 0.70 -10.94 -14.24
CA GLY A 118 1.50 -12.15 -14.37
C GLY A 118 0.80 -13.38 -13.77
N TYR A 119 0.16 -13.20 -12.62
CA TYR A 119 -0.58 -14.27 -11.96
C TYR A 119 -1.89 -14.64 -12.64
N GLN A 120 -2.50 -13.76 -13.43
CA GLN A 120 -3.73 -14.08 -14.18
C GLN A 120 -3.55 -15.25 -15.16
N PHE A 121 -2.33 -15.49 -15.64
CA PHE A 121 -2.00 -16.64 -16.50
C PHE A 121 -1.92 -17.97 -15.72
N ILE A 122 -1.72 -17.91 -14.40
CA ILE A 122 -1.58 -19.07 -13.51
C ILE A 122 -2.87 -19.33 -12.73
N LEU A 123 -3.53 -18.26 -12.28
CA LEU A 123 -4.76 -18.25 -11.47
C LEU A 123 -5.80 -17.35 -12.15
N PRO A 124 -6.62 -17.91 -13.06
CA PRO A 124 -7.65 -17.15 -13.76
C PRO A 124 -8.64 -16.50 -12.78
N GLY A 125 -8.95 -15.22 -13.01
CA GLY A 125 -9.96 -14.50 -12.23
C GLY A 125 -9.39 -13.73 -11.05
N LEU A 126 -8.11 -13.92 -10.70
CA LEU A 126 -7.42 -13.14 -9.67
C LEU A 126 -7.44 -11.64 -9.98
N TRP A 127 -7.45 -11.26 -11.27
CA TRP A 127 -7.54 -9.86 -11.70
C TRP A 127 -8.78 -9.13 -11.19
N GLN A 128 -9.90 -9.84 -10.95
CA GLN A 128 -11.13 -9.24 -10.44
C GLN A 128 -10.93 -8.60 -9.06
N GLU A 129 -9.94 -9.10 -8.30
CA GLU A 129 -9.63 -8.67 -6.95
C GLU A 129 -8.69 -7.45 -6.90
N PHE A 130 -8.25 -6.97 -8.07
CA PHE A 130 -7.40 -5.78 -8.17
C PHE A 130 -8.11 -4.51 -7.67
N GLY A 131 -9.43 -4.41 -7.89
CA GLY A 131 -10.22 -3.28 -7.40
C GLY A 131 -10.19 -3.16 -5.87
N ARG A 132 -10.37 -4.30 -5.18
CA ARG A 132 -10.26 -4.40 -3.71
C ARG A 132 -8.86 -3.99 -3.24
N LEU A 133 -7.82 -4.51 -3.89
CA LEU A 133 -6.45 -4.16 -3.54
C LEU A 133 -6.17 -2.66 -3.71
N CYS A 134 -6.68 -2.03 -4.77
CA CYS A 134 -6.58 -0.58 -4.98
C CYS A 134 -7.22 0.21 -3.82
N ILE A 135 -8.38 -0.22 -3.33
CA ILE A 135 -9.06 0.41 -2.18
C ILE A 135 -8.19 0.28 -0.93
N ILE A 136 -7.64 -0.90 -0.65
CA ILE A 136 -6.74 -1.14 0.49
C ILE A 136 -5.55 -0.17 0.43
N LEU A 137 -4.89 -0.10 -0.72
CA LEU A 137 -3.74 0.78 -0.94
C LEU A 137 -4.09 2.26 -0.77
N LEU A 138 -5.28 2.67 -1.21
CA LEU A 138 -5.76 4.04 -1.04
C LEU A 138 -5.96 4.37 0.44
N VAL A 139 -6.63 3.47 1.18
CA VAL A 139 -6.86 3.62 2.63
C VAL A 139 -5.54 3.73 3.38
N TYR A 140 -4.55 2.88 3.07
CA TYR A 140 -3.23 2.93 3.68
C TYR A 140 -2.49 4.22 3.33
N SER A 141 -2.52 4.65 2.06
CA SER A 141 -1.88 5.89 1.60
C SER A 141 -2.43 7.11 2.33
N CYS A 142 -3.76 7.21 2.39
CA CYS A 142 -4.44 8.32 3.05
C CYS A 142 -4.24 8.30 4.57
N THR A 143 -4.27 7.12 5.18
CA THR A 143 -4.06 6.96 6.63
C THR A 143 -2.65 7.36 7.02
N MET A 144 -1.66 6.83 6.31
CA MET A 144 -0.27 7.19 6.51
C MET A 144 -0.07 8.70 6.35
N TYR A 145 -0.57 9.29 5.25
CA TYR A 145 -0.45 10.72 5.01
C TYR A 145 -1.11 11.56 6.11
N GLY A 146 -2.34 11.25 6.52
CA GLY A 146 -3.02 11.96 7.61
C GLY A 146 -2.25 11.89 8.92
N LEU A 147 -1.81 10.69 9.32
CA LEU A 147 -1.08 10.46 10.56
C LEU A 147 0.31 11.11 10.56
N MET A 148 1.03 11.11 9.44
CA MET A 148 2.35 11.74 9.34
C MET A 148 2.31 13.22 9.73
N TYR A 149 1.34 13.97 9.20
CA TYR A 149 1.21 15.40 9.50
C TYR A 149 0.52 15.66 10.84
N LEU A 150 -0.32 14.74 11.33
CA LEU A 150 -0.94 14.85 12.65
C LEU A 150 0.07 14.64 13.78
N ALA A 151 0.83 13.54 13.71
CA ALA A 151 1.82 13.17 14.71
C ALA A 151 3.18 13.84 14.50
N LYS A 152 3.38 14.53 13.36
CA LYS A 152 4.66 15.13 12.98
C LYS A 152 5.79 14.09 12.93
N SER A 153 5.47 12.86 12.60
CA SER A 153 6.43 11.75 12.60
C SER A 153 6.07 10.71 11.53
N THR A 154 7.02 10.42 10.65
CA THR A 154 6.84 9.32 9.69
C THR A 154 6.88 7.96 10.36
N LEU A 155 7.76 7.79 11.36
CA LEU A 155 7.88 6.55 12.09
C LEU A 155 6.61 6.20 12.85
N PHE A 156 6.01 7.17 13.56
CA PHE A 156 4.76 6.94 14.29
C PHE A 156 3.63 6.51 13.36
N ALA A 157 3.45 7.22 12.24
CA ALA A 157 2.44 6.89 11.26
C ALA A 157 2.65 5.48 10.68
N ALA A 158 3.91 5.12 10.39
CA ALA A 158 4.25 3.81 9.86
C ALA A 158 3.93 2.71 10.86
N MET A 159 4.35 2.89 12.12
CA MET A 159 4.07 1.94 13.19
C MET A 159 2.56 1.74 13.40
N ALA A 160 1.77 2.82 13.39
CA ALA A 160 0.32 2.73 13.55
C ALA A 160 -0.32 1.92 12.41
N VAL A 161 0.07 2.19 11.15
CA VAL A 161 -0.44 1.46 9.98
C VAL A 161 0.02 0.00 9.99
N VAL A 162 1.28 -0.27 10.35
CA VAL A 162 1.82 -1.63 10.46
C VAL A 162 1.13 -2.41 11.57
N ILE A 163 0.91 -1.81 12.74
CA ILE A 163 0.20 -2.45 13.84
C ILE A 163 -1.24 -2.78 13.41
N TYR A 164 -1.96 -1.83 12.80
CA TYR A 164 -3.30 -2.11 12.27
C TYR A 164 -3.28 -3.25 11.25
N HIS A 165 -2.30 -3.26 10.35
CA HIS A 165 -2.14 -4.33 9.37
C HIS A 165 -1.88 -5.68 10.01
N LEU A 166 -0.98 -5.76 10.98
CA LEU A 166 -0.68 -7.00 11.69
C LEU A 166 -1.88 -7.48 12.51
N LEU A 167 -2.59 -6.57 13.17
CA LEU A 167 -3.83 -6.91 13.89
C LEU A 167 -4.87 -7.46 12.92
N GLY A 168 -5.09 -6.84 11.76
CA GLY A 168 -5.99 -7.39 10.74
C GLY A 168 -5.52 -8.76 10.20
N ALA A 169 -4.22 -8.94 10.02
CA ALA A 169 -3.64 -10.18 9.49
C ALA A 169 -3.51 -11.32 10.52
N PHE A 170 -3.75 -11.08 11.81
CA PHE A 170 -3.61 -12.09 12.88
C PHE A 170 -4.85 -12.23 13.77
N MET A 171 -5.59 -11.14 14.00
CA MET A 171 -6.87 -11.16 14.70
C MET A 171 -7.99 -11.45 13.70
N TRP A 172 -7.93 -12.64 13.12
CA TRP A 172 -9.04 -13.21 12.36
C TRP A 172 -10.20 -13.46 13.32
N SER A 173 -11.28 -12.70 13.19
CA SER A 173 -12.55 -13.04 13.83
C SER A 173 -13.70 -12.77 12.87
N ASP A 174 -14.51 -13.80 12.64
CA ASP A 174 -15.79 -13.70 11.95
C ASP A 174 -16.59 -12.51 12.51
N GLY A 175 -16.80 -11.48 11.68
CA GLY A 175 -17.64 -10.33 12.04
C GLY A 175 -16.92 -9.12 12.64
N ALA A 176 -15.60 -8.99 12.49
CA ALA A 176 -14.94 -7.72 12.80
C ALA A 176 -15.44 -6.60 11.85
N LEU A 177 -16.16 -5.62 12.39
CA LEU A 177 -16.62 -4.40 11.70
C LEU A 177 -15.50 -3.58 11.02
N PHE A 178 -14.24 -3.94 11.26
CA PHE A 178 -13.03 -3.24 10.82
C PHE A 178 -12.07 -4.14 10.04
N ASP A 179 -12.54 -5.26 9.50
CA ASP A 179 -11.71 -6.08 8.62
C ASP A 179 -11.69 -5.48 7.20
N LEU A 180 -10.53 -4.93 6.85
CA LEU A 180 -10.26 -4.44 5.50
C LEU A 180 -9.94 -5.59 4.56
N PHE A 181 -9.55 -6.72 5.13
CA PHE A 181 -9.29 -7.98 4.45
C PHE A 181 -10.60 -8.75 4.43
N SER A 182 -10.97 -9.37 3.32
CA SER A 182 -12.17 -10.21 3.28
C SER A 182 -11.78 -11.65 3.03
N GLU A 183 -12.51 -12.58 3.64
CA GLU A 183 -12.46 -13.98 3.24
C GLU A 183 -12.75 -14.07 1.73
N MET A 184 -11.82 -14.62 0.95
CA MET A 184 -12.21 -15.29 -0.28
C MET A 184 -12.72 -16.67 0.13
N ARG A 185 -14.02 -16.90 -0.05
CA ARG A 185 -14.62 -18.20 0.22
C ARG A 185 -14.15 -19.22 -0.80
N ILE A 186 -13.86 -20.43 -0.32
CA ILE A 186 -13.34 -21.57 -1.09
C ILE A 186 -14.36 -22.02 -2.17
N ASP A 187 -15.63 -21.64 -2.05
CA ASP A 187 -16.73 -22.15 -2.89
C ASP A 187 -16.90 -21.43 -4.24
N GLY A 188 -15.94 -20.61 -4.68
CA GLY A 188 -16.03 -19.86 -5.95
C GLY A 188 -17.16 -18.82 -6.00
N THR A 189 -17.91 -18.65 -4.91
CA THR A 189 -18.90 -17.60 -4.74
C THR A 189 -18.16 -16.29 -4.45
N GLN A 190 -18.50 -15.23 -5.19
CA GLN A 190 -17.94 -13.92 -4.91
C GLN A 190 -18.21 -13.59 -3.43
N PRO A 191 -17.21 -13.10 -2.68
CA PRO A 191 -17.44 -12.66 -1.32
C PRO A 191 -18.59 -11.64 -1.35
N PRO A 192 -19.51 -11.66 -0.35
CA PRO A 192 -20.54 -10.65 -0.27
C PRO A 192 -19.86 -9.28 -0.34
N PRO A 193 -20.41 -8.30 -1.10
CA PRO A 193 -19.74 -7.03 -1.33
C PRO A 193 -19.39 -6.43 0.02
N THR A 194 -18.10 -6.46 0.36
CA THR A 194 -17.63 -5.86 1.60
C THR A 194 -17.92 -4.38 1.47
N ASN A 195 -18.65 -3.83 2.43
CA ASN A 195 -19.01 -2.42 2.36
C ASN A 195 -17.74 -1.59 2.61
N TYR A 196 -17.03 -1.21 1.55
CA TYR A 196 -15.82 -0.38 1.62
C TYR A 196 -16.12 1.08 1.94
N THR A 197 -17.39 1.49 1.93
CA THR A 197 -17.83 2.87 2.18
C THR A 197 -17.24 3.47 3.47
N PRO A 198 -17.32 2.83 4.67
CA PRO A 198 -16.70 3.36 5.88
C PRO A 198 -15.19 3.61 5.72
N PHE A 199 -14.47 2.72 5.04
CA PHE A 199 -13.03 2.87 4.83
C PHE A 199 -12.69 3.97 3.83
N LEU A 200 -13.47 4.12 2.77
CA LEU A 200 -13.32 5.22 1.81
C LEU A 200 -13.63 6.58 2.44
N LEU A 201 -14.66 6.65 3.28
CA LEU A 201 -14.97 7.86 4.06
C LEU A 201 -13.83 8.20 5.02
N TRP A 202 -13.30 7.20 5.74
CA TRP A 202 -12.13 7.35 6.60
C TRP A 202 -10.91 7.87 5.83
N ALA A 203 -10.61 7.27 4.68
CA ALA A 203 -9.51 7.68 3.80
C ALA A 203 -9.71 9.14 3.32
N ALA A 204 -10.91 9.53 2.93
CA ALA A 204 -11.21 10.89 2.51
C ALA A 204 -11.02 11.90 3.66
N ILE A 205 -11.47 11.57 4.87
CA ILE A 205 -11.29 12.40 6.08
C ILE A 205 -9.80 12.57 6.39
N LEU A 206 -9.03 11.49 6.44
CA LEU A 206 -7.60 11.55 6.74
C LEU A 206 -6.78 12.24 5.65
N LEU A 207 -7.16 12.08 4.37
CA LEU A 207 -6.54 12.82 3.28
C LEU A 207 -6.82 14.32 3.41
N GLY A 208 -8.07 14.69 3.69
CA GLY A 208 -8.47 16.09 3.91
C GLY A 208 -7.72 16.71 5.09
N LEU A 209 -7.65 15.99 6.22
CA LEU A 209 -6.89 16.40 7.40
C LEU A 209 -5.40 16.55 7.07
N GLY A 210 -4.79 15.57 6.42
CA GLY A 210 -3.38 15.61 6.03
C GLY A 210 -3.07 16.78 5.09
N VAL A 211 -3.95 17.07 4.12
CA VAL A 211 -3.80 18.23 3.23
C VAL A 211 -3.89 19.55 4.01
N PHE A 212 -4.85 19.65 4.93
CA PHE A 212 -5.01 20.82 5.78
C PHE A 212 -3.82 21.06 6.70
N LEU A 213 -3.33 20.01 7.37
CA LEU A 213 -2.18 20.09 8.28
C LEU A 213 -0.88 20.35 7.52
N ASN A 214 -0.66 19.72 6.36
CA ASN A 214 0.51 19.99 5.50
C ASN A 214 0.61 21.48 5.15
N ARG A 215 -0.52 22.12 4.78
CA ARG A 215 -0.53 23.58 4.51
C ARG A 215 -0.12 24.43 5.72
N ARG A 216 -0.37 23.97 6.95
CA ARG A 216 -0.01 24.67 8.19
C ARG A 216 1.41 24.38 8.66
N TYR A 217 1.98 23.25 8.26
CA TYR A 217 3.34 22.84 8.59
C TYR A 217 4.41 23.73 7.93
N VAL A 218 4.04 24.48 6.89
CA VAL A 218 4.91 25.37 6.12
C VAL A 218 4.84 26.83 6.63
N LYS A 219 4.73 27.02 7.95
CA LYS A 219 4.85 28.32 8.63
C LYS A 219 5.95 28.25 9.67
#